data_AF-A0A9W8K4Y6-F1
#
_entry.id   AF-A0A9W8K4Y6-F1
#
_cell.length_a   1.000
_cell.length_b   1.000
_cell.length_c   1.000
_cell.angle_alpha   90.00
_cell.angle_beta   90.00
_cell.angle_gamma   90.00
#
_symmetry.space_group_name_H-M   'P 1'
#
loop_
_entity.id
_entity.type
_entity.pdbx_description
1 polymer ?
#
loop_
_entity_poly.entity_id
_entity_poly.type
_entity_poly.pdbx_seq_one_letter_code
_entity_poly.pdbx_strand_id
1 'polypeptide(L)'
;MSEKQQRLVYSIIEFLNQSIQDGTVKADDQESLEVAIQCIGEAFGVDPSNAEQVEKLSVKPATLQSIFDVFIKTRNKVASGSQASASASPSTGPTAEDKARAEKQKQTGNAQMSSKDYDAAIESYSKAIALDPTNPVYYSNRAAAHSSKGDHLSAVGDAEKAISVDPKFVKAYHRLGHAQYSLSDFKAAASAFERGLKLEPTNASMKSGLQNAKARISDDSKEASFPSTRSSPAGPAAGAGAGLAGMAGMAGMADMFRSMGGGGGGTPDLASMMNNPQIMAMAQQLAANGGLEALAQNPAVANMMNRMQSGGEMPSMGELMSDPSLADIVRGLGGMGGGMGGGQ
;
A
#
# COMPACT_ATOMS: atom_id res chain seq x y z
N MET A 1 -16.18 19.68 12.88
CA MET A 1 -17.01 18.61 12.27
C MET A 1 -17.81 19.27 11.16
N SER A 2 -17.93 18.66 9.98
CA SER A 2 -18.58 19.33 8.84
C SER A 2 -20.11 19.31 8.97
N GLU A 3 -20.79 20.32 8.45
CA GLU A 3 -22.26 20.38 8.48
C GLU A 3 -22.90 19.14 7.82
N LYS A 4 -22.27 18.59 6.78
CA LYS A 4 -22.69 17.35 6.12
C LYS A 4 -22.65 16.14 7.06
N GLN A 5 -21.61 16.04 7.88
CA GLN A 5 -21.49 14.97 8.88
C GLN A 5 -22.51 15.15 10.01
N GLN A 6 -22.78 16.38 10.46
CA GLN A 6 -23.82 16.65 11.47
C GLN A 6 -25.23 16.30 10.96
N ARG A 7 -25.53 16.63 9.69
CA ARG A 7 -26.79 16.24 9.01
C ARG A 7 -26.96 14.72 8.95
N LEU A 8 -25.88 13.98 8.66
CA LEU A 8 -25.92 12.51 8.65
C LEU A 8 -26.19 11.95 10.04
N VAL A 9 -25.48 12.44 11.06
CA VAL A 9 -25.67 12.00 12.45
C VAL A 9 -27.09 12.29 12.92
N TYR A 10 -27.62 13.49 12.64
CA TYR A 10 -29.01 13.85 12.93
C TYR A 10 -29.99 12.88 12.25
N SER A 11 -29.77 12.53 10.99
CA SER A 11 -30.62 11.59 10.25
C SER A 11 -30.57 10.16 10.82
N ILE A 12 -29.43 9.74 11.39
CA ILE A 12 -29.29 8.46 12.10
C ILE A 12 -30.10 8.50 13.40
N ILE A 13 -29.95 9.55 14.19
CA ILE A 13 -30.71 9.74 15.44
C ILE A 13 -32.22 9.74 15.16
N GLU A 14 -32.67 10.42 14.11
CA GLU A 14 -34.09 10.43 13.71
C GLU A 14 -34.58 9.02 13.32
N PHE A 15 -33.77 8.26 12.58
CA PHE A 15 -34.09 6.88 12.22
C PHE A 15 -34.21 5.96 13.45
N LEU A 16 -33.29 6.06 14.42
CA LEU A 16 -33.33 5.26 15.64
C LEU A 16 -34.57 5.61 16.48
N ASN A 17 -34.89 6.90 16.63
CA ASN A 17 -36.11 7.35 17.31
C ASN A 17 -37.38 6.83 16.62
N GLN A 18 -37.43 6.88 15.29
CA GLN A 18 -38.56 6.34 14.54
C GLN A 18 -38.70 4.82 14.73
N SER A 19 -37.58 4.10 14.75
CA SER A 19 -37.54 2.64 14.94
C SER A 19 -38.02 2.19 16.32
N ILE A 20 -37.84 3.05 17.34
CA ILE A 20 -38.43 2.86 18.67
C ILE A 20 -39.94 3.08 18.61
N GLN A 21 -40.39 4.15 17.94
CA GLN A 21 -41.80 4.54 17.91
C GLN A 21 -42.70 3.60 17.07
N ASP A 22 -42.18 3.07 15.97
CA ASP A 22 -42.92 2.20 15.07
C ASP A 22 -42.85 0.70 15.45
N GLY A 23 -42.06 0.36 16.48
CA GLY A 23 -41.91 -1.00 16.97
C GLY A 23 -41.10 -1.92 16.05
N THR A 24 -40.30 -1.35 15.13
CA THR A 24 -39.37 -2.13 14.30
C THR A 24 -38.32 -2.85 15.14
N VAL A 25 -38.05 -2.35 16.36
CA VAL A 25 -37.13 -2.94 17.31
C VAL A 25 -37.88 -3.60 18.46
N LYS A 26 -37.31 -4.68 19.01
CA LYS A 26 -37.83 -5.33 20.22
C LYS A 26 -37.86 -4.37 21.39
N ALA A 27 -38.87 -4.51 22.25
CA ALA A 27 -39.02 -3.70 23.46
C ALA A 27 -37.78 -3.79 24.39
N ASP A 28 -37.16 -4.96 24.48
CA ASP A 28 -35.95 -5.19 25.30
C ASP A 28 -34.74 -4.38 24.84
N ASP A 29 -34.71 -3.94 23.57
CA ASP A 29 -33.60 -3.19 22.97
C ASP A 29 -33.86 -1.67 22.97
N GLN A 30 -35.05 -1.22 23.39
CA GLN A 30 -35.43 0.21 23.37
C GLN A 30 -34.52 1.05 24.27
N GLU A 31 -34.31 0.63 25.52
CA GLU A 31 -33.45 1.35 26.47
C GLU A 31 -32.01 1.44 25.95
N SER A 32 -31.53 0.37 25.30
CA SER A 32 -30.20 0.33 24.69
C SER A 32 -30.07 1.33 23.53
N LEU A 33 -31.12 1.49 22.73
CA LEU A 33 -31.17 2.46 21.63
C LEU A 33 -31.25 3.91 22.13
N GLU A 34 -32.00 4.17 23.20
CA GLU A 34 -32.08 5.50 23.81
C GLU A 34 -30.70 5.97 24.32
N VAL A 35 -29.95 5.06 24.98
CA VAL A 35 -28.57 5.33 25.40
C VAL A 35 -27.66 5.58 24.18
N ALA A 36 -27.80 4.77 23.13
CA ALA A 36 -27.00 4.93 21.92
C ALA A 36 -27.25 6.29 21.25
N ILE A 37 -28.51 6.74 21.18
CA ILE A 37 -28.89 8.05 20.63
C ILE A 37 -28.19 9.18 21.40
N GLN A 38 -28.19 9.13 22.73
CA GLN A 38 -27.52 10.13 23.57
C GLN A 38 -26.01 10.13 23.33
N CYS A 39 -25.36 8.95 23.36
CA CYS A 39 -23.92 8.85 23.12
C CYS A 39 -23.52 9.37 21.73
N ILE A 40 -24.30 9.06 20.70
CA ILE A 40 -24.07 9.53 19.33
C ILE A 40 -24.26 11.05 19.25
N GLY A 41 -25.32 11.60 19.85
CA GLY A 41 -25.56 13.03 19.87
C GLY A 41 -24.42 13.81 20.53
N GLU A 42 -23.97 13.36 21.70
CA GLU A 42 -22.86 13.99 22.45
C GLU A 42 -21.53 13.90 21.70
N ALA A 43 -21.18 12.73 21.17
CA ALA A 43 -19.92 12.53 20.45
C ALA A 43 -19.76 13.44 19.23
N PHE A 44 -20.88 13.84 18.62
CA PHE A 44 -20.91 14.60 17.38
C PHE A 44 -21.47 16.02 17.52
N GLY A 45 -21.83 16.42 18.74
CA GLY A 45 -22.41 17.74 19.03
C GLY A 45 -23.73 17.98 18.31
N VAL A 46 -24.57 16.95 18.21
CA VAL A 46 -25.90 16.99 17.58
C VAL A 46 -26.95 16.74 18.65
N ASP A 47 -27.79 17.74 18.90
CA ASP A 47 -28.88 17.64 19.86
C ASP A 47 -30.23 17.61 19.12
N PRO A 48 -30.95 16.46 19.11
CA PRO A 48 -32.25 16.35 18.47
C PRO A 48 -33.36 17.15 19.18
N SER A 49 -33.12 17.64 20.40
CA SER A 49 -34.07 18.46 21.16
C SER A 49 -33.93 19.95 20.88
N ASN A 50 -32.83 20.38 20.25
CA ASN A 50 -32.56 21.77 19.96
C ASN A 50 -33.22 22.20 18.63
N ALA A 51 -34.22 23.07 18.72
CA ALA A 51 -35.01 23.53 17.57
C ALA A 51 -34.16 24.14 16.43
N GLU A 52 -33.11 24.90 16.75
CA GLU A 52 -32.23 25.53 15.74
C GLU A 52 -31.40 24.49 14.99
N GLN A 53 -30.94 23.45 15.70
CA GLN A 53 -30.20 22.35 15.07
C GLN A 53 -31.14 21.47 14.25
N VAL A 54 -32.35 21.22 14.73
CA VAL A 54 -33.39 20.49 13.99
C VAL A 54 -33.66 21.17 12.65
N GLU A 55 -33.88 22.49 12.63
CA GLU A 55 -34.16 23.21 11.38
C GLU A 55 -32.96 23.19 10.41
N LYS A 56 -31.74 23.33 10.94
CA LYS A 56 -30.52 23.37 10.13
C LYS A 56 -30.08 21.99 9.61
N LEU A 57 -30.22 20.95 10.43
CA LEU A 57 -29.69 19.61 10.15
C LEU A 57 -30.73 18.66 9.55
N SER A 58 -32.02 18.95 9.70
CA SER A 58 -33.07 18.13 9.10
C SER A 58 -32.95 18.11 7.58
N VAL A 59 -33.26 16.94 7.01
CA VAL A 59 -33.28 16.67 5.57
C VAL A 59 -34.71 16.39 5.07
N LYS A 60 -35.73 16.74 5.88
CA LYS A 60 -37.14 16.60 5.50
C LYS A 60 -37.43 17.35 4.19
N PRO A 61 -38.26 16.77 3.29
CA PRO A 61 -39.12 15.59 3.48
C PRO A 61 -38.42 14.23 3.29
N ALA A 62 -37.11 14.19 3.00
CA ALA A 62 -36.39 12.94 2.86
C ALA A 62 -36.05 12.34 4.24
N THR A 63 -36.09 11.02 4.34
CA THR A 63 -35.62 10.24 5.51
C THR A 63 -34.33 9.50 5.17
N LEU A 64 -33.53 9.14 6.18
CA LEU A 64 -32.33 8.31 5.99
C LEU A 64 -32.64 7.03 5.20
N GLN A 65 -33.77 6.39 5.52
CA GLN A 65 -34.22 5.18 4.84
C GLN A 65 -34.56 5.44 3.36
N SER A 66 -35.27 6.52 3.04
CA SER A 66 -35.57 6.88 1.65
C SER A 66 -34.31 7.21 0.84
N ILE A 67 -33.34 7.88 1.45
CA ILE A 67 -32.06 8.22 0.83
C ILE A 67 -31.25 6.94 0.59
N PHE A 68 -31.21 6.04 1.57
CA PHE A 68 -30.53 4.76 1.46
C PHE A 68 -31.20 3.86 0.41
N ASP A 69 -32.53 3.83 0.35
CA ASP A 69 -33.27 3.11 -0.69
C ASP A 69 -32.98 3.65 -2.08
N VAL A 70 -32.92 4.98 -2.25
CA VAL A 70 -32.51 5.59 -3.52
C VAL A 70 -31.08 5.23 -3.86
N PHE A 71 -30.17 5.24 -2.89
CA PHE A 71 -28.79 4.80 -3.08
C PHE A 71 -28.71 3.33 -3.49
N ILE A 72 -29.40 2.43 -2.79
CA ILE A 72 -29.45 0.99 -3.10
C ILE A 72 -30.08 0.75 -4.46
N LYS A 73 -31.20 1.41 -4.79
CA LYS A 73 -31.85 1.32 -6.11
C LYS A 73 -30.92 1.84 -7.21
N THR A 74 -30.23 2.95 -6.98
CA THR A 74 -29.26 3.50 -7.94
C THR A 74 -28.08 2.58 -8.10
N ARG A 75 -27.50 2.08 -7.01
CA ARG A 75 -26.39 1.12 -7.01
C ARG A 75 -26.78 -0.18 -7.70
N ASN A 76 -27.95 -0.73 -7.40
CA ASN A 76 -28.45 -1.95 -8.01
C ASN A 76 -28.80 -1.73 -9.50
N LYS A 77 -29.33 -0.56 -9.88
CA LYS A 77 -29.54 -0.18 -11.29
C LYS A 77 -28.22 0.02 -12.05
N VAL A 78 -27.19 0.51 -11.37
CA VAL A 78 -25.83 0.63 -11.91
C VAL A 78 -25.15 -0.74 -12.00
N ALA A 79 -25.46 -1.66 -11.08
CA ALA A 79 -24.92 -3.02 -11.02
C ALA A 79 -25.65 -4.02 -11.95
N SER A 80 -26.96 -3.85 -12.19
CA SER A 80 -27.75 -4.77 -13.04
C SER A 80 -27.90 -4.32 -14.49
N GLY A 81 -27.39 -3.14 -14.87
CA GLY A 81 -27.37 -2.66 -16.26
C GLY A 81 -28.76 -2.38 -16.86
N SER A 82 -29.15 -1.10 -16.84
CA SER A 82 -30.10 -0.46 -17.76
C SER A 82 -31.56 -0.96 -17.78
N GLN A 83 -32.48 -0.18 -17.19
CA GLN A 83 -33.60 0.46 -17.91
C GLN A 83 -34.47 1.35 -16.99
N ALA A 84 -34.91 2.50 -17.54
CA ALA A 84 -35.97 3.45 -17.14
C ALA A 84 -35.92 4.13 -15.75
N SER A 85 -36.12 5.44 -15.56
CA SER A 85 -36.62 6.59 -16.36
C SER A 85 -36.04 7.87 -15.74
N ALA A 86 -36.14 9.09 -16.28
CA ALA A 86 -36.17 9.64 -17.63
C ALA A 86 -36.33 11.16 -17.44
N SER A 87 -35.44 11.97 -18.01
CA SER A 87 -35.79 13.29 -18.53
C SER A 87 -34.69 13.74 -19.52
N ALA A 88 -35.10 13.80 -20.80
CA ALA A 88 -34.49 14.42 -21.99
C ALA A 88 -33.34 13.72 -22.77
N SER A 89 -33.73 12.97 -23.84
CA SER A 89 -33.13 12.81 -25.20
C SER A 89 -31.71 12.21 -25.41
N PRO A 90 -31.36 11.78 -26.64
CA PRO A 90 -31.85 10.66 -27.48
C PRO A 90 -30.97 9.39 -27.35
N SER A 91 -31.56 8.22 -27.62
CA SER A 91 -30.99 6.87 -27.44
C SER A 91 -30.03 6.40 -28.53
N THR A 92 -29.20 7.28 -29.07
CA THR A 92 -28.06 6.90 -29.90
C THR A 92 -26.83 6.84 -29.00
N GLY A 93 -26.10 5.72 -29.01
CA GLY A 93 -24.80 5.65 -28.32
C GLY A 93 -23.87 6.81 -28.73
N PRO A 94 -22.76 7.02 -28.00
CA PRO A 94 -21.92 8.21 -28.17
C PRO A 94 -21.56 8.47 -29.63
N THR A 95 -21.86 9.67 -30.11
CA THR A 95 -21.55 10.05 -31.49
C THR A 95 -20.03 10.09 -31.70
N ALA A 96 -19.56 10.08 -32.95
CA ALA A 96 -18.14 10.24 -33.23
C ALA A 96 -17.58 11.56 -32.65
N GLU A 97 -18.40 12.62 -32.65
CA GLU A 97 -18.06 13.91 -32.04
C GLU A 97 -17.96 13.82 -30.53
N ASP A 98 -18.88 13.12 -29.85
CA ASP A 98 -18.82 12.91 -28.41
C ASP A 98 -17.58 12.12 -28.02
N LYS A 99 -17.25 11.06 -28.77
CA LYS A 99 -16.03 10.27 -28.58
C LYS A 99 -14.77 11.12 -28.77
N ALA A 100 -14.73 12.00 -29.77
CA ALA A 100 -13.61 12.91 -29.98
C ALA A 100 -13.47 13.93 -28.83
N ARG A 101 -14.59 14.46 -28.32
CA ARG A 101 -14.59 15.35 -27.15
C ARG A 101 -14.19 14.60 -25.88
N ALA A 102 -14.64 13.36 -25.70
CA ALA A 102 -14.27 12.51 -24.57
C ALA A 102 -12.77 12.21 -24.57
N GLU A 103 -12.20 11.93 -25.73
CA GLU A 103 -10.77 11.70 -25.91
C GLU A 103 -9.95 12.95 -25.57
N LYS A 104 -10.41 14.14 -25.97
CA LYS A 104 -9.79 15.41 -25.55
C LYS A 104 -9.82 15.58 -24.02
N GLN A 105 -10.96 15.31 -23.39
CA GLN A 105 -11.09 15.36 -21.92
C GLN A 105 -10.16 14.35 -21.24
N LYS A 106 -10.01 13.13 -21.78
CA LYS A 106 -9.03 12.15 -21.28
C LYS A 106 -7.60 12.69 -21.39
N GLN A 107 -7.22 13.32 -22.50
CA GLN A 107 -5.88 13.88 -22.67
C GLN A 107 -5.61 15.02 -21.66
N THR A 108 -6.58 15.90 -21.43
CA THR A 108 -6.51 16.90 -20.37
C THR A 108 -6.35 16.27 -18.99
N GLY A 109 -7.17 15.25 -18.67
CA GLY A 109 -7.04 14.50 -17.42
C GLY A 109 -5.68 13.83 -17.25
N ASN A 110 -5.11 13.28 -18.33
CA ASN A 110 -3.78 12.68 -18.31
C ASN A 110 -2.70 13.73 -18.01
N ALA A 111 -2.78 14.92 -18.60
CA ALA A 111 -1.86 16.02 -18.31
C ALA A 111 -1.95 16.45 -16.84
N GLN A 112 -3.17 16.59 -16.31
CA GLN A 112 -3.40 16.91 -14.89
C GLN A 112 -2.86 15.81 -13.96
N MET A 113 -3.03 14.53 -14.32
CA MET A 113 -2.40 13.41 -13.60
C MET A 113 -0.88 13.53 -13.56
N SER A 114 -0.24 13.88 -14.69
CA SER A 114 1.20 14.10 -14.75
C SER A 114 1.66 15.27 -13.88
N SER A 115 0.83 16.31 -13.76
CA SER A 115 1.04 17.44 -12.83
C SER A 115 0.66 17.13 -11.38
N LYS A 116 0.21 15.91 -11.08
CA LYS A 116 -0.32 15.49 -9.76
C LYS A 116 -1.54 16.28 -9.28
N ASP A 117 -2.23 16.95 -10.19
CA ASP A 117 -3.51 17.61 -9.92
C ASP A 117 -4.63 16.57 -10.07
N TYR A 118 -4.78 15.75 -9.04
CA TYR A 118 -5.67 14.59 -9.08
C TYR A 118 -7.15 15.00 -9.11
N ASP A 119 -7.53 16.09 -8.46
CA ASP A 119 -8.91 16.58 -8.46
C ASP A 119 -9.33 17.06 -9.85
N ALA A 120 -8.51 17.89 -10.48
CA ALA A 120 -8.79 18.35 -11.84
C ALA A 120 -8.79 17.17 -12.83
N ALA A 121 -7.90 16.19 -12.65
CA ALA A 121 -7.88 14.97 -13.45
C ALA A 121 -9.19 14.16 -13.31
N ILE A 122 -9.69 13.99 -12.08
CA ILE A 122 -10.97 13.31 -11.80
C ILE A 122 -12.12 14.02 -12.52
N GLU A 123 -12.18 15.35 -12.48
CA GLU A 123 -13.19 16.11 -13.20
C GLU A 123 -13.12 15.89 -14.72
N SER A 124 -11.92 15.95 -15.29
CA SER A 124 -11.71 15.74 -16.73
C SER A 124 -12.11 14.34 -17.16
N TYR A 125 -11.72 13.29 -16.41
CA TYR A 125 -12.17 11.93 -16.71
C TYR A 125 -13.69 11.76 -16.52
N SER A 126 -14.30 12.45 -15.55
CA SER A 126 -15.75 12.43 -15.36
C SER A 126 -16.48 13.06 -16.55
N LYS A 127 -15.94 14.14 -17.11
CA LYS A 127 -16.44 14.73 -18.37
C LYS A 127 -16.28 13.77 -19.54
N ALA A 128 -15.16 13.05 -19.63
CA ALA A 128 -14.95 12.02 -20.66
C ALA A 128 -15.99 10.90 -20.56
N ILE A 129 -16.25 10.40 -19.34
CA ILE A 129 -17.26 9.37 -19.06
C ILE A 129 -18.68 9.84 -19.41
N ALA A 130 -19.02 11.10 -19.13
CA ALA A 130 -20.34 11.64 -19.44
C ALA A 130 -20.59 11.73 -20.96
N LEU A 131 -19.52 11.96 -21.74
CA LEU A 131 -19.58 12.01 -23.21
C LEU A 131 -19.57 10.61 -23.83
N ASP A 132 -18.74 9.71 -23.31
CA ASP A 132 -18.66 8.32 -23.76
C ASP A 132 -18.51 7.36 -22.56
N PRO A 133 -19.62 6.79 -22.05
CA PRO A 133 -19.61 5.84 -20.94
C PRO A 133 -19.21 4.42 -21.36
N THR A 134 -18.91 4.20 -22.64
CA THR A 134 -18.63 2.86 -23.19
C THR A 134 -17.14 2.55 -23.27
N ASN A 135 -16.28 3.49 -22.90
CA ASN A 135 -14.84 3.30 -22.94
C ASN A 135 -14.26 2.97 -21.54
N PRO A 136 -13.72 1.77 -21.34
CA PRO A 136 -13.21 1.34 -20.03
C PRO A 136 -11.97 2.13 -19.58
N VAL A 137 -11.26 2.78 -20.51
CA VAL A 137 -10.04 3.55 -20.23
C VAL A 137 -10.34 4.75 -19.34
N TYR A 138 -11.48 5.43 -19.53
CA TYR A 138 -11.79 6.64 -18.75
C TYR A 138 -12.03 6.29 -17.28
N TYR A 139 -12.78 5.22 -17.01
CA TYR A 139 -12.98 4.70 -15.66
C TYR A 139 -11.65 4.25 -15.03
N SER A 140 -10.82 3.49 -15.75
CA SER A 140 -9.51 3.05 -15.24
C SER A 140 -8.55 4.21 -14.96
N ASN A 141 -8.62 5.29 -15.73
CA ASN A 141 -7.80 6.48 -15.50
C ASN A 141 -8.31 7.28 -14.29
N ARG A 142 -9.63 7.39 -14.12
CA ARG A 142 -10.23 8.01 -12.93
C ARG A 142 -9.97 7.19 -11.66
N ALA A 143 -10.00 5.86 -11.74
CA ALA A 143 -9.57 4.97 -10.66
C ALA A 143 -8.11 5.20 -10.24
N ALA A 144 -7.23 5.45 -11.22
CA ALA A 144 -5.85 5.80 -10.94
C ALA A 144 -5.75 7.13 -10.19
N ALA A 145 -6.50 8.15 -10.62
CA ALA A 145 -6.54 9.46 -9.97
C ALA A 145 -7.05 9.39 -8.53
N HIS A 146 -8.17 8.69 -8.31
CA HIS A 146 -8.71 8.43 -6.97
C HIS A 146 -7.67 7.71 -6.08
N SER A 147 -7.02 6.66 -6.61
CA SER A 147 -5.96 5.95 -5.87
C SER A 147 -4.77 6.86 -5.51
N SER A 148 -4.34 7.72 -6.44
CA SER A 148 -3.23 8.66 -6.22
C SER A 148 -3.56 9.74 -5.18
N LYS A 149 -4.84 10.07 -4.99
CA LYS A 149 -5.33 10.95 -3.92
C LYS A 149 -5.59 10.22 -2.59
N GLY A 150 -5.51 8.90 -2.56
CA GLY A 150 -5.81 8.08 -1.38
C GLY A 150 -7.29 7.69 -1.22
N ASP A 151 -8.13 8.02 -2.19
CA ASP A 151 -9.54 7.61 -2.22
C ASP A 151 -9.68 6.23 -2.88
N HIS A 152 -9.25 5.19 -2.16
CA HIS A 152 -9.23 3.84 -2.69
C HIS A 152 -10.62 3.22 -2.85
N LEU A 153 -11.63 3.69 -2.11
CA LEU A 153 -13.01 3.22 -2.26
C LEU A 153 -13.61 3.63 -3.60
N SER A 154 -13.47 4.90 -3.99
CA SER A 154 -13.92 5.34 -5.32
C SER A 154 -13.12 4.66 -6.44
N ALA A 155 -11.83 4.41 -6.22
CA ALA A 155 -10.99 3.69 -7.18
C ALA A 155 -11.47 2.25 -7.43
N VAL A 156 -11.94 1.54 -6.40
CA VAL A 156 -12.57 0.22 -6.54
C VAL A 156 -13.80 0.32 -7.44
N GLY A 157 -14.72 1.25 -7.16
CA GLY A 157 -15.95 1.42 -7.94
C GLY A 157 -15.68 1.70 -9.43
N ASP A 158 -14.70 2.57 -9.73
CA ASP A 158 -14.31 2.85 -11.11
C ASP A 158 -13.61 1.66 -11.79
N ALA A 159 -12.76 0.92 -11.07
CA ALA A 159 -12.11 -0.26 -11.62
C ALA A 159 -13.12 -1.38 -11.93
N GLU A 160 -14.09 -1.61 -11.04
CA GLU A 160 -15.20 -2.53 -11.28
C GLU A 160 -16.05 -2.08 -12.47
N LYS A 161 -16.31 -0.77 -12.60
CA LYS A 161 -17.04 -0.24 -13.74
C LYS A 161 -16.28 -0.45 -15.05
N ALA A 162 -14.96 -0.23 -15.07
CA ALA A 162 -14.13 -0.51 -16.23
C ALA A 162 -14.18 -2.00 -16.64
N ILE A 163 -14.16 -2.93 -15.67
CA ILE A 163 -14.32 -4.38 -15.91
C ILE A 163 -15.72 -4.69 -16.46
N SER A 164 -16.77 -4.01 -15.96
CA SER A 164 -18.14 -4.22 -16.46
C SER A 164 -18.32 -3.77 -17.91
N VAL A 165 -17.58 -2.73 -18.31
CA VAL A 165 -17.60 -2.18 -19.68
C VAL A 165 -16.81 -3.08 -20.62
N ASP A 166 -15.62 -3.51 -20.21
CA ASP A 166 -14.82 -4.49 -20.95
C ASP A 166 -14.16 -5.50 -19.98
N PRO A 167 -14.71 -6.71 -19.87
CA PRO A 167 -14.15 -7.75 -19.01
C PRO A 167 -12.73 -8.21 -19.40
N LYS A 168 -12.26 -7.89 -20.61
CA LYS A 168 -10.90 -8.20 -21.08
C LYS A 168 -9.91 -7.07 -20.83
N PHE A 169 -10.35 -5.94 -20.30
CA PHE A 169 -9.48 -4.79 -20.06
C PHE A 169 -8.57 -5.00 -18.83
N VAL A 170 -7.41 -5.61 -19.07
CA VAL A 170 -6.43 -6.06 -18.06
C VAL A 170 -6.06 -4.97 -17.05
N LYS A 171 -5.89 -3.71 -17.50
CA LYS A 171 -5.51 -2.59 -16.64
C LYS A 171 -6.51 -2.36 -15.50
N ALA A 172 -7.81 -2.63 -15.70
CA ALA A 172 -8.80 -2.45 -14.65
C ALA A 172 -8.64 -3.47 -13.50
N TYR A 173 -8.23 -4.71 -13.79
CA TYR A 173 -7.92 -5.69 -12.75
C TYR A 173 -6.72 -5.29 -11.91
N HIS A 174 -5.68 -4.72 -12.54
CA HIS A 174 -4.56 -4.15 -11.83
C HIS A 174 -4.99 -2.97 -10.93
N ARG A 175 -5.85 -2.06 -11.42
CA ARG A 175 -6.40 -0.96 -10.61
C ARG A 175 -7.22 -1.47 -9.42
N LEU A 176 -8.08 -2.46 -9.65
CA LEU A 176 -8.92 -3.06 -8.63
C LEU A 176 -8.08 -3.71 -7.53
N GLY A 177 -7.12 -4.57 -7.91
CA GLY A 177 -6.24 -5.24 -6.95
C GLY A 177 -5.39 -4.26 -6.15
N HIS A 178 -4.86 -3.22 -6.79
CA HIS A 178 -4.09 -2.19 -6.10
C HIS A 178 -4.96 -1.41 -5.10
N ALA A 179 -6.16 -0.97 -5.49
CA ALA A 179 -7.05 -0.23 -4.60
C ALA A 179 -7.52 -1.07 -3.40
N GLN A 180 -7.88 -2.34 -3.63
CA GLN A 180 -8.25 -3.29 -2.55
C GLN A 180 -7.09 -3.58 -1.60
N TYR A 181 -5.86 -3.70 -2.14
CA TYR A 181 -4.66 -3.86 -1.32
C TYR A 181 -4.44 -2.65 -0.41
N SER A 182 -4.61 -1.43 -0.93
CA SER A 182 -4.51 -0.20 -0.14
C SER A 182 -5.59 -0.08 0.94
N LEU A 183 -6.76 -0.70 0.73
CA LEU A 183 -7.83 -0.83 1.73
C LEU A 183 -7.59 -1.97 2.74
N SER A 184 -6.44 -2.66 2.67
CA SER A 184 -6.14 -3.86 3.46
C SER A 184 -7.08 -5.05 3.22
N ASP A 185 -7.90 -5.03 2.17
CA ASP A 185 -8.65 -6.20 1.73
C ASP A 185 -7.76 -7.08 0.85
N PHE A 186 -6.79 -7.75 1.51
CA PHE A 186 -5.77 -8.53 0.82
C PHE A 186 -6.37 -9.74 0.09
N LYS A 187 -7.49 -10.30 0.57
CA LYS A 187 -8.20 -11.41 -0.07
C LYS A 187 -8.83 -10.97 -1.40
N ALA A 188 -9.56 -9.84 -1.39
CA ALA A 188 -10.13 -9.31 -2.62
C ALA A 188 -9.03 -8.89 -3.60
N ALA A 189 -7.96 -8.24 -3.10
CA ALA A 189 -6.82 -7.82 -3.92
C ALA A 189 -6.17 -9.01 -4.64
N ALA A 190 -5.90 -10.11 -3.92
CA ALA A 190 -5.35 -11.33 -4.51
C ALA A 190 -6.27 -11.88 -5.61
N SER A 191 -7.59 -11.94 -5.36
CA SER A 191 -8.56 -12.38 -6.35
C SER A 191 -8.57 -11.51 -7.61
N ALA A 192 -8.51 -10.19 -7.46
CA ALA A 192 -8.45 -9.25 -8.59
C ALA A 192 -7.18 -9.44 -9.42
N PHE A 193 -6.02 -9.57 -8.79
CA PHE A 193 -4.76 -9.83 -9.49
C PHE A 193 -4.76 -11.19 -10.19
N GLU A 194 -5.29 -12.26 -9.58
CA GLU A 194 -5.43 -13.57 -10.21
C GLU A 194 -6.34 -13.52 -11.45
N ARG A 195 -7.46 -12.80 -11.38
CA ARG A 195 -8.35 -12.59 -12.52
C ARG A 195 -7.64 -11.85 -13.65
N GLY A 196 -6.86 -10.81 -13.34
CA GLY A 196 -6.04 -10.10 -14.33
C GLY A 196 -4.94 -10.98 -14.95
N LEU A 197 -4.27 -11.79 -14.14
CA LEU A 197 -3.22 -12.72 -14.59
C LEU A 197 -3.75 -13.87 -15.45
N LYS A 198 -5.03 -14.25 -15.32
CA LYS A 198 -5.66 -15.18 -16.27
C LYS A 198 -5.76 -14.60 -17.68
N LEU A 199 -5.87 -13.28 -17.81
CA LEU A 199 -5.91 -12.57 -19.09
C LEU A 199 -4.50 -12.24 -19.61
N GLU A 200 -3.60 -11.83 -18.72
CA GLU A 200 -2.21 -11.51 -19.05
C GLU A 200 -1.23 -12.19 -18.07
N PRO A 201 -0.87 -13.48 -18.30
CA PRO A 201 -0.06 -14.26 -17.37
C PRO A 201 1.38 -13.76 -17.19
N THR A 202 1.86 -12.87 -18.06
CA THR A 202 3.22 -12.34 -18.03
C THR A 202 3.33 -10.99 -17.31
N ASN A 203 2.21 -10.42 -16.84
CA ASN A 203 2.21 -9.11 -16.19
C ASN A 203 2.96 -9.12 -14.86
N ALA A 204 4.17 -8.54 -14.83
CA ALA A 204 5.04 -8.54 -13.66
C ALA A 204 4.42 -7.79 -12.47
N SER A 205 3.80 -6.63 -12.70
CA SER A 205 3.19 -5.83 -11.62
C SER A 205 2.05 -6.58 -10.91
N MET A 206 1.20 -7.28 -11.65
CA MET A 206 0.13 -8.10 -11.04
C MET A 206 0.68 -9.34 -10.33
N LYS A 207 1.78 -9.95 -10.81
CA LYS A 207 2.45 -11.04 -10.07
C LYS A 207 2.99 -10.56 -8.73
N SER A 208 3.70 -9.43 -8.71
CA SER A 208 4.21 -8.82 -7.49
C SER A 208 3.05 -8.41 -6.56
N GLY A 209 2.00 -7.80 -7.11
CA GLY A 209 0.80 -7.44 -6.34
C GLY A 209 0.13 -8.66 -5.69
N LEU A 210 -0.01 -9.77 -6.43
CA LEU A 210 -0.54 -11.03 -5.93
C LEU A 210 0.32 -11.63 -4.82
N GLN A 211 1.65 -11.64 -5.02
CA GLN A 211 2.59 -12.13 -4.02
C GLN A 211 2.49 -11.33 -2.72
N ASN A 212 2.46 -10.00 -2.82
CA ASN A 212 2.33 -9.12 -1.66
C ASN A 212 1.00 -9.34 -0.94
N ALA A 213 -0.11 -9.43 -1.68
CA ALA A 213 -1.42 -9.71 -1.12
C ALA A 213 -1.44 -11.06 -0.37
N LYS A 214 -0.86 -12.11 -0.96
CA LYS A 214 -0.77 -13.45 -0.35
C LYS A 214 0.10 -13.47 0.91
N ALA A 215 1.22 -12.75 0.91
CA ALA A 215 2.07 -12.62 2.09
C ALA A 215 1.29 -12.01 3.27
N ARG A 216 0.56 -10.91 3.03
CA ARG A 216 -0.28 -10.25 4.04
C ARG A 216 -1.39 -11.14 4.58
N ILE A 217 -2.04 -11.95 3.73
CA ILE A 217 -3.03 -12.95 4.18
C ILE A 217 -2.38 -14.00 5.09
N SER A 218 -1.17 -14.46 4.76
CA SER A 218 -0.48 -15.50 5.53
C SER A 218 -0.01 -14.99 6.90
N ASP A 219 0.41 -13.72 7.00
CA ASP A 219 0.81 -13.11 8.27
C ASP A 219 -0.39 -12.92 9.21
N ASP A 220 -1.52 -12.44 8.67
CA ASP A 220 -2.77 -12.27 9.43
C ASP A 220 -3.29 -13.62 9.99
N SER A 221 -3.12 -14.71 9.24
CA SER A 221 -3.46 -16.05 9.70
C SER A 221 -2.55 -16.60 10.81
N LYS A 222 -1.32 -16.10 10.93
CA LYS A 222 -0.36 -16.49 11.98
C LYS A 222 -0.57 -15.69 13.26
N GLU A 223 -0.90 -14.40 13.18
CA GLU A 223 -1.24 -13.61 14.38
C GLU A 223 -2.52 -14.13 15.06
N ALA A 224 -3.49 -14.62 14.29
CA ALA A 224 -4.69 -15.27 14.84
C ALA A 224 -4.41 -16.60 15.57
N SER A 225 -3.19 -17.15 15.50
CA SER A 225 -2.81 -18.43 16.10
C SER A 225 -2.09 -18.34 17.46
N PHE A 226 -1.92 -17.14 18.02
CA PHE A 226 -1.46 -16.97 19.41
C PHE A 226 -2.64 -16.90 20.39
N PRO A 227 -2.74 -17.81 21.38
CA PRO A 227 -3.77 -17.71 22.41
C PRO A 227 -3.48 -16.47 23.28
N SER A 228 -4.50 -15.61 23.44
CA SER A 228 -4.49 -14.53 24.42
C SER A 228 -4.36 -15.10 25.83
N THR A 229 -3.14 -15.23 26.34
CA THR A 229 -2.90 -15.30 27.78
C THR A 229 -2.74 -13.87 28.30
N ARG A 230 -3.87 -13.16 28.44
CA ARG A 230 -3.94 -12.02 29.37
C ARG A 230 -3.98 -12.60 30.79
N SER A 231 -2.81 -12.78 31.38
CA SER A 231 -2.70 -12.92 32.83
C SER A 231 -2.83 -11.52 33.45
N SER A 232 -3.95 -11.28 34.13
CA SER A 232 -4.19 -10.11 34.99
C SER A 232 -3.10 -10.00 36.07
N PRO A 233 -2.59 -8.80 36.40
CA PRO A 233 -1.72 -8.63 37.55
C PRO A 233 -2.59 -8.35 38.79
N ALA A 234 -2.61 -9.29 39.73
CA ALA A 234 -2.97 -9.03 41.11
C ALA A 234 -1.66 -8.91 41.92
N GLY A 235 -1.41 -7.76 42.54
CA GLY A 235 -0.44 -7.64 43.63
C GLY A 235 -1.13 -7.76 44.99
N PRO A 236 -0.46 -7.47 46.12
CA PRO A 236 0.97 -7.64 46.43
C PRO A 236 1.17 -8.44 47.74
N ALA A 237 2.33 -9.06 47.95
CA ALA A 237 2.75 -9.48 49.30
C ALA A 237 4.27 -9.54 49.44
N ALA A 238 4.76 -8.88 50.49
CA ALA A 238 6.16 -8.78 50.89
C ALA A 238 6.68 -10.06 51.54
N GLY A 239 7.98 -10.31 51.40
CA GLY A 239 8.70 -11.33 52.17
C GLY A 239 10.16 -11.44 51.77
N ALA A 240 11.06 -10.97 52.64
CA ALA A 240 12.50 -11.02 52.49
C ALA A 240 13.05 -12.46 52.64
N GLY A 241 14.13 -12.78 51.93
CA GLY A 241 14.91 -14.00 52.17
C GLY A 241 15.97 -14.26 51.11
N ALA A 242 17.24 -14.10 51.49
CA ALA A 242 18.42 -14.35 50.68
C ALA A 242 18.56 -15.83 50.26
N GLY A 243 19.09 -16.08 49.05
CA GLY A 243 19.41 -17.43 48.58
C GLY A 243 20.16 -17.44 47.24
N LEU A 244 21.47 -17.69 47.32
CA LEU A 244 22.45 -17.82 46.25
C LEU A 244 22.15 -18.99 45.30
N ALA A 245 21.71 -18.73 44.06
CA ALA A 245 21.71 -19.72 42.98
C ALA A 245 21.74 -19.03 41.61
N GLY A 246 22.94 -18.72 41.11
CA GLY A 246 23.15 -18.11 39.81
C GLY A 246 24.55 -18.36 39.28
N MET A 247 24.86 -19.60 38.91
CA MET A 247 26.07 -19.92 38.13
C MET A 247 25.88 -21.20 37.30
N ALA A 248 25.15 -21.07 36.20
CA ALA A 248 25.02 -22.12 35.17
C ALA A 248 25.25 -21.52 33.76
N GLY A 249 26.28 -20.69 33.62
CA GLY A 249 26.62 -19.99 32.36
C GLY A 249 28.08 -20.10 31.93
N MET A 250 28.85 -21.04 32.49
CA MET A 250 30.31 -21.14 32.27
C MET A 250 30.76 -22.51 31.76
N ALA A 251 30.00 -23.07 30.81
CA ALA A 251 30.37 -24.29 30.08
C ALA A 251 30.55 -24.08 28.56
N GLY A 252 30.14 -22.94 28.00
CA GLY A 252 30.32 -22.64 26.57
C GLY A 252 31.62 -21.89 26.22
N MET A 253 32.30 -21.30 27.21
CA MET A 253 33.53 -20.51 26.99
C MET A 253 34.79 -21.39 26.92
N ALA A 254 34.70 -22.66 27.33
CA ALA A 254 35.80 -23.63 27.24
C ALA A 254 35.98 -24.20 25.82
N ASP A 255 34.95 -24.20 24.98
CA ASP A 255 35.05 -24.62 23.56
C ASP A 255 35.64 -23.54 22.67
N MET A 256 35.49 -22.26 23.03
CA MET A 256 36.03 -21.14 22.23
C MET A 256 37.54 -20.95 22.42
N PHE A 257 38.08 -21.28 23.60
CA PHE A 257 39.52 -21.16 23.89
C PHE A 257 40.35 -22.35 23.36
N ARG A 258 39.70 -23.49 23.03
CA ARG A 258 40.38 -24.65 22.43
C ARG A 258 40.65 -24.50 20.93
N SER A 259 39.98 -23.57 20.26
CA SER A 259 40.15 -23.32 18.82
C SER A 259 41.24 -22.29 18.50
N MET A 260 41.95 -21.74 19.48
CA MET A 260 42.88 -20.62 19.26
C MET A 260 44.28 -20.83 19.86
N GLY A 261 44.78 -22.06 19.85
CA GLY A 261 46.15 -22.35 20.29
C GLY A 261 46.78 -23.52 19.54
N GLY A 262 47.59 -23.23 18.52
CA GLY A 262 48.45 -24.23 17.87
C GLY A 262 48.96 -23.76 16.50
N GLY A 263 50.24 -23.41 16.43
CA GLY A 263 50.88 -22.73 15.31
C GLY A 263 50.92 -23.48 13.97
N GLY A 264 51.10 -22.70 12.91
CA GLY A 264 51.39 -23.20 11.57
C GLY A 264 51.09 -22.13 10.52
N GLY A 265 52.14 -21.44 10.07
CA GLY A 265 52.03 -20.46 8.99
C GLY A 265 51.49 -21.11 7.72
N GLY A 266 50.39 -20.54 7.23
CA GLY A 266 49.74 -20.91 5.98
C GLY A 266 48.73 -19.82 5.69
N THR A 267 48.85 -19.22 4.51
CA THR A 267 47.98 -18.16 4.01
C THR A 267 46.49 -18.47 4.25
N PRO A 268 45.66 -17.48 4.60
CA PRO A 268 44.23 -17.70 4.77
C PRO A 268 43.65 -18.31 3.49
N ASP A 269 43.06 -19.49 3.65
CA ASP A 269 42.63 -20.37 2.57
C ASP A 269 41.51 -19.71 1.74
N LEU A 270 41.80 -19.43 0.47
CA LEU A 270 40.90 -18.81 -0.51
C LEU A 270 39.60 -19.62 -0.69
N ALA A 271 39.62 -20.92 -0.40
CA ALA A 271 38.43 -21.78 -0.43
C ALA A 271 37.44 -21.46 0.70
N SER A 272 37.91 -21.03 1.87
CA SER A 272 37.06 -20.63 2.99
C SER A 272 36.44 -19.24 2.80
N MET A 273 37.09 -18.40 1.99
CA MET A 273 36.60 -17.06 1.63
C MET A 273 35.46 -17.12 0.60
N MET A 274 35.52 -18.08 -0.33
CA MET A 274 34.53 -18.25 -1.41
C MET A 274 33.21 -18.86 -0.93
N ASN A 275 33.20 -19.51 0.24
CA ASN A 275 32.00 -20.09 0.84
C ASN A 275 31.34 -19.15 1.88
N ASN A 276 31.81 -17.90 1.99
CA ASN A 276 31.21 -16.91 2.87
C ASN A 276 29.99 -16.24 2.19
N PRO A 277 28.77 -16.44 2.69
CA PRO A 277 27.54 -15.94 2.05
C PRO A 277 27.49 -14.41 1.97
N GLN A 278 28.23 -13.69 2.83
CA GLN A 278 28.33 -12.24 2.76
C GLN A 278 29.18 -11.76 1.56
N ILE A 279 30.19 -12.52 1.15
CA ILE A 279 31.00 -12.20 -0.04
C ILE A 279 30.22 -12.50 -1.32
N MET A 280 29.42 -13.57 -1.32
CA MET A 280 28.53 -13.88 -2.44
C MET A 280 27.41 -12.84 -2.58
N ALA A 281 26.82 -12.38 -1.47
CA ALA A 281 25.86 -11.27 -1.47
C ALA A 281 26.48 -9.96 -1.95
N MET A 282 27.71 -9.64 -1.54
CA MET A 282 28.46 -8.46 -1.98
C MET A 282 28.81 -8.52 -3.46
N ALA A 283 29.25 -9.68 -3.97
CA ALA A 283 29.53 -9.90 -5.38
C ALA A 283 28.26 -9.79 -6.23
N GLN A 284 27.14 -10.30 -5.74
CA GLN A 284 25.84 -10.22 -6.42
C GLN A 284 25.28 -8.79 -6.43
N GLN A 285 25.57 -8.00 -5.38
CA GLN A 285 25.23 -6.58 -5.31
C GLN A 285 26.13 -5.72 -6.21
N LEU A 286 27.42 -6.07 -6.35
CA LEU A 286 28.36 -5.46 -7.31
C LEU A 286 27.99 -5.77 -8.76
N ALA A 287 27.51 -6.99 -9.04
CA ALA A 287 26.99 -7.38 -10.35
C ALA A 287 25.66 -6.69 -10.67
N ALA A 288 24.76 -6.57 -9.69
CA ALA A 288 23.46 -5.92 -9.85
C ALA A 288 23.55 -4.40 -10.06
N ASN A 289 24.59 -3.74 -9.50
CA ASN A 289 24.80 -2.30 -9.64
C ASN A 289 25.72 -1.91 -10.80
N GLY A 290 26.09 -2.85 -11.69
CA GLY A 290 26.99 -2.58 -12.82
C GLY A 290 28.42 -2.21 -12.39
N GLY A 291 28.79 -2.42 -11.13
CA GLY A 291 30.12 -2.12 -10.61
C GLY A 291 31.21 -3.01 -11.24
N LEU A 292 30.84 -4.23 -11.66
CA LEU A 292 31.72 -5.11 -12.41
C LEU A 292 32.02 -4.57 -13.83
N GLU A 293 31.04 -3.91 -14.44
CA GLU A 293 31.17 -3.26 -15.74
C GLU A 293 32.06 -2.00 -15.64
N ALA A 294 31.89 -1.22 -14.56
CA ALA A 294 32.74 -0.07 -14.27
C ALA A 294 34.19 -0.45 -13.92
N LEU A 295 34.40 -1.61 -13.29
CA LEU A 295 35.73 -2.20 -13.06
C LEU A 295 36.34 -2.75 -14.35
N ALA A 296 35.55 -3.37 -15.22
CA ALA A 296 36.01 -3.90 -16.51
C ALA A 296 36.36 -2.78 -17.52
N GLN A 297 35.67 -1.64 -17.44
CA GLN A 297 35.96 -0.45 -18.24
C GLN A 297 37.11 0.38 -17.66
N ASN A 298 37.66 0.02 -16.50
CA ASN A 298 38.80 0.71 -15.90
C ASN A 298 40.11 0.24 -16.58
N PRO A 299 40.86 1.15 -17.25
CA PRO A 299 42.08 0.80 -17.97
C PRO A 299 43.17 0.16 -17.08
N ALA A 300 43.19 0.49 -15.79
CA ALA A 300 44.14 -0.09 -14.83
C ALA A 300 43.82 -1.57 -14.55
N VAL A 301 42.55 -1.91 -14.45
CA VAL A 301 42.07 -3.29 -14.26
C VAL A 301 42.26 -4.11 -15.53
N ALA A 302 42.07 -3.52 -16.71
CA ALA A 302 42.34 -4.16 -18.00
C ALA A 302 43.83 -4.50 -18.16
N ASN A 303 44.74 -3.59 -17.80
CA ASN A 303 46.18 -3.84 -17.83
C ASN A 303 46.62 -4.89 -16.79
N MET A 304 45.98 -4.88 -15.62
CA MET A 304 46.20 -5.88 -14.56
C MET A 304 45.73 -7.28 -14.98
N MET A 305 44.56 -7.38 -15.61
CA MET A 305 43.99 -8.62 -16.13
C MET A 305 44.85 -9.20 -17.25
N ASN A 306 45.35 -8.35 -18.15
CA ASN A 306 46.21 -8.78 -19.26
C ASN A 306 47.56 -9.33 -18.75
N ARG A 307 48.10 -8.74 -17.67
CA ARG A 307 49.35 -9.18 -17.01
C ARG A 307 49.18 -10.48 -16.22
N MET A 308 48.02 -10.63 -15.57
CA MET A 308 47.62 -11.87 -14.89
C MET A 308 47.38 -13.00 -15.90
N GLN A 309 46.77 -12.69 -17.05
CA GLN A 309 46.54 -13.64 -18.14
C GLN A 309 47.83 -14.07 -18.85
N SER A 310 48.87 -13.23 -18.83
CA SER A 310 50.22 -13.58 -19.28
C SER A 310 51.07 -14.31 -18.23
N GLY A 311 50.52 -14.65 -17.06
CA GLY A 311 51.21 -15.41 -16.00
C GLY A 311 52.26 -14.62 -15.21
N GLY A 312 52.18 -13.28 -15.21
CA GLY A 312 53.10 -12.42 -14.47
C GLY A 312 52.69 -12.22 -13.00
N GLU A 313 53.66 -12.08 -12.10
CA GLU A 313 53.44 -11.79 -10.68
C GLU A 313 52.75 -10.43 -10.46
N MET A 314 51.91 -10.36 -9.43
CA MET A 314 51.18 -9.15 -9.03
C MET A 314 52.14 -8.09 -8.47
N PRO A 315 51.95 -6.79 -8.78
CA PRO A 315 52.77 -5.73 -8.21
C PRO A 315 52.60 -5.67 -6.69
N SER A 316 53.67 -5.28 -6.00
CA SER A 316 53.67 -5.20 -4.54
C SER A 316 52.75 -4.07 -4.06
N MET A 317 52.21 -4.19 -2.83
CA MET A 317 51.30 -3.19 -2.25
C MET A 317 51.92 -1.77 -2.18
N GLY A 318 53.26 -1.67 -2.15
CA GLY A 318 54.00 -0.40 -2.20
C GLY A 318 54.01 0.27 -3.57
N GLU A 319 53.97 -0.51 -4.66
CA GLU A 319 53.88 0.02 -6.04
C GLU A 319 52.46 0.45 -6.37
N LEU A 320 51.44 -0.21 -5.80
CA LEU A 320 50.04 0.20 -5.95
C LEU A 320 49.72 1.52 -5.22
N MET A 321 50.36 1.79 -4.09
CA MET A 321 50.18 3.05 -3.35
C MET A 321 50.90 4.25 -3.98
N SER A 322 51.87 4.01 -4.86
CA SER A 322 52.59 5.06 -5.57
C SER A 322 52.02 5.35 -6.96
N ASP A 323 50.97 4.64 -7.37
CA ASP A 323 50.28 4.83 -8.63
C ASP A 323 49.26 5.99 -8.54
N PRO A 324 49.45 7.09 -9.29
CA PRO A 324 48.56 8.27 -9.25
C PRO A 324 47.12 7.97 -9.68
N SER A 325 46.87 6.88 -10.43
CA SER A 325 45.52 6.49 -10.85
C SER A 325 44.68 5.90 -9.71
N LEU A 326 45.33 5.33 -8.68
CA LEU A 326 44.67 4.82 -7.48
C LEU A 326 44.36 5.95 -6.46
N ALA A 327 45.15 7.02 -6.46
CA ALA A 327 44.92 8.18 -5.60
C ALA A 327 43.58 8.88 -5.90
N ASP A 328 43.17 8.96 -7.17
CA ASP A 328 41.89 9.53 -7.58
C ASP A 328 40.68 8.65 -7.20
N ILE A 329 40.87 7.33 -7.14
CA ILE A 329 39.84 6.37 -6.69
C ILE A 329 39.59 6.51 -5.18
N VAL A 330 40.65 6.67 -4.37
CA VAL A 330 40.53 6.88 -2.92
C VAL A 330 39.89 8.24 -2.60
N ARG A 331 40.19 9.27 -3.39
CA ARG A 331 39.57 10.60 -3.26
C ARG A 331 38.09 10.60 -3.64
N GLY A 332 37.71 9.81 -4.64
CA GLY A 332 36.33 9.60 -5.06
C GLY A 332 35.49 8.77 -4.08
N LEU A 333 36.10 7.81 -3.38
CA LEU A 333 35.41 6.99 -2.37
C LEU A 333 35.40 7.62 -0.95
N GLY A 334 36.39 8.46 -0.60
CA GLY A 334 36.54 9.04 0.74
C GLY A 334 35.59 10.19 1.10
N GLY A 335 34.67 10.57 0.20
CA GLY A 335 33.78 11.74 0.37
C GLY A 335 32.47 11.51 1.13
N MET A 336 32.21 10.34 1.71
CA MET A 336 30.91 10.01 2.35
C MET A 336 31.01 9.43 3.77
N GLY A 337 31.94 9.92 4.60
CA GLY A 337 31.94 9.59 6.02
C GLY A 337 32.80 10.53 6.86
N GLY A 338 32.20 11.56 7.46
CA GLY A 338 32.93 12.44 8.39
C GLY A 338 32.26 13.76 8.76
N GLY A 339 30.95 13.76 9.02
CA GLY A 339 30.28 14.91 9.64
C GLY A 339 30.38 14.85 11.16
N MET A 340 31.51 15.24 11.76
CA MET A 340 31.60 15.58 13.17
C MET A 340 32.91 16.34 13.49
N GLY A 341 32.77 17.58 13.99
CA GLY A 341 33.69 18.15 14.99
C GLY A 341 34.79 19.13 14.54
N GLY A 342 34.50 20.43 14.64
CA GLY A 342 35.27 21.37 15.48
C GLY A 342 36.61 21.95 15.02
N GLY A 343 36.69 23.29 15.03
CA GLY A 343 37.81 24.01 15.64
C GLY A 343 38.81 24.73 14.72
N GLN A 344 38.50 25.98 14.37
CA GLN A 344 39.24 27.20 14.79
C GLN A 344 38.72 28.43 14.02
#